data_AF-A0A9Q0CQ83-F1
#
_entry.id   AF-A0A9Q0CQ83-F1
#
_cell.length_a   1.000
_cell.length_b   1.000
_cell.length_c   1.000
_cell.angle_alpha   90.00
_cell.angle_beta   90.00
_cell.angle_gamma   90.00
#
_symmetry.space_group_name_H-M   'P 1'
#
loop_
_entity.id
_entity.type
_entity.pdbx_description
1 polymer ?
#
loop_
_entity_poly.entity_id
_entity_poly.type
_entity_poly.pdbx_seq_one_letter_code
_entity_poly.pdbx_strand_id
1 'polypeptide(L)'
;MDSGLTTPKSPPPELLMLSHALERLVTRNNQLSSHCLTKPTSVHTESDEKQCSLSVFMAARTPTIALKRYLERIHRFADLDPACFIIAFVYIDQAVHIHPDLIVVSMNVHRLTLASLLVASKVLDDMHHNNAFFSRIGGISNSELNKLELELLFLLNFRVCVSSSVFQRYYSHMEMEMLRNCVNEKILNNFPEDIMKEEHEARKNGLNQVRLTNNGSRRHSMSPARHSFVY
;
A
#
# COMPACT_ATOMS: atom_id res chain seq x y z
N MET A 1 -25.73 23.73 -23.21
CA MET A 1 -24.71 24.06 -22.19
C MET A 1 -25.29 23.61 -20.87
N ASP A 2 -24.99 22.39 -20.46
CA ASP A 2 -25.44 21.85 -19.18
C ASP A 2 -24.20 21.75 -18.28
N SER A 3 -23.95 22.81 -17.53
CA SER A 3 -22.91 22.82 -16.49
C SER A 3 -23.50 22.19 -15.24
N GLY A 4 -23.63 20.86 -15.27
CA GLY A 4 -23.95 20.05 -14.10
C GLY A 4 -22.83 20.18 -13.07
N LEU A 5 -23.02 21.08 -12.10
CA LEU A 5 -22.17 21.21 -10.93
C LEU A 5 -22.41 19.98 -10.04
N THR A 6 -21.76 18.86 -10.36
CA THR A 6 -21.80 17.65 -9.54
C THR A 6 -21.21 17.98 -8.18
N THR A 7 -22.04 17.93 -7.13
CA THR A 7 -21.58 17.99 -5.74
C THR A 7 -20.49 16.93 -5.52
N PRO A 8 -19.45 17.20 -4.72
CA PRO A 8 -18.40 16.22 -4.50
C PRO A 8 -18.99 15.00 -3.80
N LYS A 9 -19.16 13.89 -4.52
CA LYS A 9 -19.43 12.56 -3.95
C LYS A 9 -18.39 12.31 -2.85
N SER A 10 -18.86 12.01 -1.66
CA SER A 10 -17.98 11.54 -0.58
C SER A 10 -17.23 10.29 -1.06
N PRO A 11 -15.94 10.13 -0.73
CA PRO A 11 -15.20 8.95 -1.17
C PRO A 11 -15.85 7.68 -0.62
N PRO A 12 -15.99 6.63 -1.45
CA PRO A 12 -16.56 5.37 -1.01
C PRO A 12 -15.65 4.70 0.04
N PRO A 13 -16.21 3.90 0.96
CA PRO A 13 -15.43 3.25 2.01
C PRO A 13 -14.33 2.35 1.44
N GLU A 14 -14.55 1.70 0.30
CA GLU A 14 -13.61 0.82 -0.40
C GLU A 14 -12.32 1.56 -0.81
N LEU A 15 -12.44 2.83 -1.19
CA LEU A 15 -11.29 3.69 -1.46
C LEU A 15 -10.46 3.91 -0.21
N LEU A 16 -11.12 4.18 0.93
CA LEU A 16 -10.45 4.41 2.20
C LEU A 16 -9.79 3.12 2.72
N MET A 17 -10.48 1.99 2.56
CA MET A 17 -9.96 0.66 2.86
C MET A 17 -8.69 0.37 2.05
N LEU A 18 -8.71 0.61 0.73
CA LEU A 18 -7.54 0.44 -0.14
C LEU A 18 -6.37 1.33 0.28
N SER A 19 -6.65 2.63 0.47
CA SER A 19 -5.63 3.61 0.88
C SER A 19 -4.93 3.15 2.15
N HIS A 20 -5.71 2.79 3.16
CA HIS A 20 -5.23 2.38 4.47
C HIS A 20 -4.40 1.10 4.42
N ALA A 21 -4.90 0.08 3.72
CA ALA A 21 -4.20 -1.18 3.57
C ALA A 21 -2.84 -1.01 2.87
N LEU A 22 -2.79 -0.25 1.78
CA LEU A 22 -1.56 -0.01 1.03
C LEU A 22 -0.59 0.91 1.79
N GLU A 23 -1.06 1.94 2.48
CA GLU A 23 -0.19 2.82 3.29
C GLU A 23 0.49 2.05 4.42
N ARG A 24 -0.21 1.12 5.07
CA ARG A 24 0.37 0.23 6.09
C ARG A 24 1.38 -0.74 5.50
N LEU A 25 1.05 -1.34 4.36
CA LEU A 25 1.95 -2.25 3.64
C LEU A 25 3.25 -1.53 3.26
N VAL A 26 3.14 -0.35 2.67
CA VAL A 26 4.29 0.49 2.29
C VAL A 26 5.12 0.88 3.51
N THR A 27 4.48 1.31 4.60
CA THR A 27 5.17 1.69 5.84
C THR A 27 6.00 0.53 6.38
N ARG A 28 5.40 -0.67 6.45
CA ARG A 28 6.09 -1.88 6.90
C ARG A 28 7.26 -2.25 5.97
N ASN A 29 7.03 -2.24 4.66
CA ASN A 29 8.03 -2.66 3.68
C ASN A 29 9.22 -1.69 3.60
N ASN A 30 8.97 -0.39 3.71
CA ASN A 30 10.03 0.62 3.75
C ASN A 30 10.95 0.44 4.98
N GLN A 31 10.39 0.12 6.15
CA GLN A 31 11.17 -0.15 7.37
C GLN A 31 12.06 -1.40 7.22
N LEU A 32 11.53 -2.46 6.61
CA LEU A 32 12.30 -3.68 6.35
C LEU A 32 13.42 -3.45 5.32
N SER A 33 13.16 -2.60 4.32
CA SER A 33 14.14 -2.23 3.30
C SER A 33 15.32 -1.46 3.90
N SER A 34 15.10 -0.60 4.91
CA SER A 34 16.20 0.11 5.60
C SER A 34 17.13 -0.80 6.42
N HIS A 35 16.69 -2.00 6.81
CA HIS A 35 17.52 -2.95 7.57
C HIS A 35 18.29 -3.95 6.71
N CYS A 36 18.01 -4.05 5.40
CA CYS A 36 18.60 -5.06 4.52
C CYS A 36 19.60 -4.51 3.48
N LEU A 37 19.96 -3.21 3.51
CA LEU A 37 21.03 -2.68 2.68
C LEU A 37 22.42 -3.07 3.23
N THR A 38 22.78 -4.33 3.08
CA THR A 38 24.19 -4.74 3.00
C THR A 38 24.45 -5.50 1.71
N LYS A 39 25.03 -4.74 0.77
CA LYS A 39 25.74 -5.10 -0.46
C LYS A 39 24.91 -5.52 -1.69
N PRO A 40 25.09 -4.83 -2.84
CA PRO A 40 24.75 -5.39 -4.14
C PRO A 40 25.76 -6.49 -4.45
N THR A 41 25.29 -7.74 -4.50
CA THR A 41 26.13 -8.85 -4.98
C THR A 41 25.99 -8.88 -6.49
N SER A 42 27.01 -8.36 -7.18
CA SER A 42 27.18 -8.48 -8.62
C SER A 42 27.46 -9.94 -8.98
N VAL A 43 26.44 -10.67 -9.45
CA VAL A 43 26.62 -11.89 -10.25
C VAL A 43 25.54 -11.89 -11.34
N HIS A 44 25.95 -11.52 -12.55
CA HIS A 44 25.18 -11.78 -13.76
C HIS A 44 25.10 -13.30 -14.00
N THR A 45 23.96 -13.81 -14.45
CA THR A 45 23.74 -14.56 -15.72
C THR A 45 22.31 -15.16 -15.65
N GLU A 46 21.44 -14.84 -16.62
CA GLU A 46 20.05 -15.34 -16.86
C GLU A 46 18.82 -14.60 -16.26
N SER A 47 18.97 -13.51 -15.51
CA SER A 47 17.85 -12.85 -14.78
C SER A 47 17.35 -11.51 -15.35
N ASP A 48 17.93 -11.01 -16.46
CA ASP A 48 17.79 -9.61 -16.86
C ASP A 48 16.38 -9.19 -17.31
N GLU A 49 15.59 -10.11 -17.89
CA GLU A 49 14.19 -9.79 -18.28
C GLU A 49 13.24 -9.73 -17.08
N LYS A 50 13.38 -10.65 -16.12
CA LYS A 50 12.53 -10.69 -14.92
C LYS A 50 12.76 -9.48 -14.02
N GLN A 51 14.03 -9.08 -13.85
CA GLN A 51 14.42 -7.92 -13.05
C GLN A 51 13.91 -6.60 -13.67
N CYS A 52 13.93 -6.49 -15.00
CA CYS A 52 13.39 -5.33 -15.72
C CYS A 52 11.89 -5.17 -15.50
N SER A 53 11.13 -6.27 -15.57
CA SER A 53 9.66 -6.31 -15.44
C SER A 53 9.17 -5.74 -14.09
N LEU A 54 9.80 -6.14 -12.99
CA LEU A 54 9.42 -5.72 -11.64
C LEU A 54 9.74 -4.24 -11.38
N SER A 55 10.76 -3.72 -12.06
CA SER A 55 11.17 -2.33 -11.94
C SER A 55 10.28 -1.34 -12.70
N VAL A 56 9.43 -1.79 -13.63
CA VAL A 56 8.60 -0.90 -14.48
C VAL A 56 7.70 0.01 -13.63
N PHE A 57 7.21 -0.50 -12.49
CA PHE A 57 6.37 0.26 -11.57
C PHE A 57 7.14 1.26 -10.71
N MET A 58 8.48 1.23 -10.68
CA MET A 58 9.29 2.13 -9.87
C MET A 58 9.32 3.54 -10.48
N ALA A 59 8.80 4.53 -9.75
CA ALA A 59 8.97 5.94 -10.07
C ALA A 59 10.41 6.39 -9.81
N ALA A 60 10.88 7.38 -10.57
CA ALA A 60 12.22 7.95 -10.38
C ALA A 60 12.40 8.61 -9.00
N ARG A 61 11.30 9.06 -8.39
CA ARG A 61 11.23 9.66 -7.05
C ARG A 61 9.88 9.31 -6.43
N THR A 62 9.84 9.25 -5.10
CA THR A 62 8.58 9.09 -4.35
C THR A 62 7.61 10.22 -4.70
N PRO A 63 6.37 9.93 -5.12
CA PRO A 63 5.37 10.95 -5.39
C PRO A 63 5.09 11.81 -4.15
N THR A 64 4.97 13.11 -4.33
CA THR A 64 4.67 14.06 -3.24
C THR A 64 3.21 14.02 -2.81
N ILE A 65 2.32 13.54 -3.68
CA ILE A 65 0.90 13.35 -3.38
C ILE A 65 0.70 12.09 -2.53
N ALA A 66 0.00 12.22 -1.41
CA ALA A 66 -0.39 11.09 -0.58
C ALA A 66 -1.27 10.10 -1.37
N LEU A 67 -1.15 8.80 -1.08
CA LEU A 67 -1.87 7.76 -1.82
C LEU A 67 -3.40 7.98 -1.73
N LYS A 68 -3.92 8.28 -0.54
CA LYS A 68 -5.34 8.67 -0.36
C LYS A 68 -5.79 9.76 -1.32
N ARG A 69 -5.03 10.86 -1.41
CA ARG A 69 -5.38 12.01 -2.27
C ARG A 69 -5.28 11.66 -3.75
N TYR A 70 -4.36 10.79 -4.11
CA TYR A 70 -4.24 10.26 -5.47
C TYR A 70 -5.46 9.40 -5.85
N LEU A 71 -5.90 8.53 -4.95
CA LEU A 71 -7.11 7.71 -5.12
C LEU A 71 -8.37 8.58 -5.21
N GLU A 72 -8.53 9.57 -4.33
CA GLU A 72 -9.64 10.53 -4.38
C GLU A 72 -9.69 11.26 -5.74
N ARG A 73 -8.53 11.63 -6.29
CA ARG A 73 -8.43 12.22 -7.62
C ARG A 73 -8.92 11.26 -8.70
N ILE A 74 -8.49 10.00 -8.65
CA ILE A 74 -8.92 8.99 -9.63
C ILE A 74 -10.43 8.79 -9.58
N HIS A 75 -10.98 8.56 -8.39
CA HIS A 75 -12.42 8.37 -8.20
C HIS A 75 -13.24 9.55 -8.72
N ARG A 76 -12.82 10.79 -8.40
CA ARG A 76 -13.54 12.01 -8.83
C ARG A 76 -13.68 12.12 -10.33
N PHE A 77 -12.68 11.72 -11.10
CA PHE A 77 -12.66 11.92 -12.54
C PHE A 77 -13.12 10.69 -13.33
N ALA A 78 -12.91 9.48 -12.82
CA ALA A 78 -13.21 8.25 -13.54
C ALA A 78 -14.51 7.55 -13.09
N ASP A 79 -15.17 8.03 -12.03
CA ASP A 79 -16.42 7.47 -11.47
C ASP A 79 -16.42 5.94 -11.36
N LEU A 80 -15.30 5.39 -10.87
CA LEU A 80 -15.09 3.94 -10.76
C LEU A 80 -16.12 3.31 -9.83
N ASP A 81 -16.59 2.10 -10.19
CA ASP A 81 -17.36 1.27 -9.28
C ASP A 81 -16.55 1.01 -7.99
N PRO A 82 -17.13 1.16 -6.79
CA PRO A 82 -16.44 0.91 -5.54
C PRO A 82 -15.75 -0.47 -5.45
N ALA A 83 -16.29 -1.49 -6.11
CA ALA A 83 -15.70 -2.82 -6.20
C ALA A 83 -14.30 -2.81 -6.85
N CYS A 84 -14.02 -1.86 -7.75
CA CYS A 84 -12.71 -1.71 -8.38
C CYS A 84 -11.58 -1.52 -7.36
N PHE A 85 -11.84 -0.84 -6.23
CA PHE A 85 -10.81 -0.59 -5.21
C PHE A 85 -10.43 -1.88 -4.47
N ILE A 86 -11.40 -2.75 -4.22
CA ILE A 86 -11.17 -4.06 -3.60
C ILE A 86 -10.43 -4.98 -4.58
N ILE A 87 -10.89 -5.03 -5.84
CA ILE A 87 -10.23 -5.84 -6.88
C ILE A 87 -8.81 -5.36 -7.16
N ALA A 88 -8.55 -4.04 -7.14
CA ALA A 88 -7.20 -3.52 -7.27
C ALA A 88 -6.28 -4.02 -6.14
N PHE A 89 -6.77 -4.13 -4.91
CA PHE A 89 -6.01 -4.74 -3.83
C PHE A 89 -5.75 -6.24 -4.06
N VAL A 90 -6.75 -6.97 -4.55
CA VAL A 90 -6.61 -8.40 -4.92
C VAL A 90 -5.49 -8.57 -5.95
N TYR A 91 -5.45 -7.73 -6.99
CA TYR A 91 -4.40 -7.79 -8.01
C TYR A 91 -3.01 -7.52 -7.43
N ILE A 92 -2.87 -6.51 -6.57
CA ILE A 92 -1.58 -6.21 -5.94
C ILE A 92 -1.14 -7.37 -5.03
N ASP A 93 -2.04 -7.90 -4.19
CA ASP A 93 -1.75 -9.03 -3.29
C ASP A 93 -1.36 -10.29 -4.07
N GLN A 94 -2.10 -10.62 -5.14
CA GLN A 94 -1.79 -11.74 -6.02
C GLN A 94 -0.44 -11.57 -6.72
N ALA A 95 -0.15 -10.38 -7.27
CA ALA A 95 1.12 -10.12 -7.93
C ALA A 95 2.31 -10.29 -6.97
N VAL A 96 2.20 -9.78 -5.74
CA VAL A 96 3.22 -9.97 -4.69
C VAL A 96 3.35 -11.43 -4.28
N HIS A 97 2.24 -12.18 -4.23
CA HIS A 97 2.26 -13.60 -3.89
C HIS A 97 2.93 -14.45 -4.98
N ILE A 98 2.64 -14.18 -6.26
CA ILE A 98 3.24 -14.87 -7.41
C ILE A 98 4.72 -14.46 -7.58
N HIS A 99 5.05 -13.20 -7.30
CA HIS A 99 6.38 -12.62 -7.46
C HIS A 99 6.88 -12.01 -6.14
N PRO A 100 7.51 -12.80 -5.24
CA PRO A 100 7.98 -12.30 -3.94
C PRO A 100 9.05 -11.20 -4.01
N ASP A 101 9.72 -11.06 -5.16
CA ASP A 101 10.67 -9.97 -5.43
C ASP A 101 9.98 -8.63 -5.70
N LEU A 102 8.67 -8.62 -5.96
CA LEU A 102 7.86 -7.41 -6.06
C LEU A 102 7.54 -6.88 -4.67
N ILE A 103 8.36 -5.93 -4.19
CA ILE A 103 8.11 -5.28 -2.90
C ILE A 103 7.32 -4.00 -3.12
N VAL A 104 6.13 -3.90 -2.51
CA VAL A 104 5.30 -2.68 -2.56
C VAL A 104 5.88 -1.63 -1.62
N VAL A 105 6.34 -0.52 -2.17
CA VAL A 105 7.04 0.57 -1.46
C VAL A 105 6.55 1.94 -1.96
N SER A 106 6.97 3.01 -1.29
CA SER A 106 6.53 4.37 -1.61
C SER A 106 6.87 4.85 -3.03
N MET A 107 7.85 4.22 -3.68
CA MET A 107 8.26 4.56 -5.03
C MET A 107 7.45 3.84 -6.13
N ASN A 108 6.74 2.73 -5.85
CA ASN A 108 5.95 2.02 -6.88
C ASN A 108 4.45 1.96 -6.59
N VAL A 109 4.01 2.20 -5.35
CA VAL A 109 2.61 1.99 -4.94
C VAL A 109 1.62 2.77 -5.80
N HIS A 110 1.90 4.03 -6.17
CA HIS A 110 0.99 4.83 -6.99
C HIS A 110 0.81 4.26 -8.40
N ARG A 111 1.90 3.80 -9.04
CA ARG A 111 1.85 3.23 -10.38
C ARG A 111 1.19 1.85 -10.38
N LEU A 112 1.51 1.00 -9.39
CA LEU A 112 0.84 -0.29 -9.19
C LEU A 112 -0.67 -0.09 -8.99
N THR A 113 -1.06 0.86 -8.14
CA THR A 113 -2.46 1.14 -7.84
C THR A 113 -3.20 1.70 -9.05
N LEU A 114 -2.59 2.62 -9.81
CA LEU A 114 -3.19 3.15 -11.04
C LEU A 114 -3.45 2.05 -12.07
N ALA A 115 -2.45 1.20 -12.34
CA ALA A 115 -2.59 0.09 -13.28
C ALA A 115 -3.65 -0.91 -12.81
N SER A 116 -3.67 -1.22 -11.51
CA SER A 116 -4.64 -2.17 -10.93
C SER A 116 -6.07 -1.65 -11.01
N LEU A 117 -6.30 -0.36 -10.76
CA LEU A 117 -7.62 0.27 -10.91
C LEU A 117 -8.07 0.32 -12.38
N LEU A 118 -7.15 0.62 -13.31
CA LEU A 118 -7.44 0.60 -14.74
C LEU A 118 -7.87 -0.80 -15.21
N VAL A 119 -7.12 -1.84 -14.83
CA VAL A 119 -7.46 -3.21 -15.21
C VAL A 119 -8.77 -3.64 -14.54
N ALA A 120 -8.99 -3.28 -13.27
CA ALA A 120 -10.22 -3.60 -12.56
C ALA A 120 -11.45 -2.99 -13.24
N SER A 121 -11.39 -1.70 -13.61
CA SER A 121 -12.52 -1.05 -14.27
C SER A 121 -12.83 -1.63 -15.65
N LYS A 122 -11.81 -1.99 -16.43
CA LYS A 122 -12.01 -2.69 -17.71
C LYS A 122 -12.65 -4.08 -17.58
N VAL A 123 -12.48 -4.74 -16.44
CA VAL A 123 -13.01 -6.08 -16.19
C VAL A 123 -14.42 -6.02 -15.60
N LEU A 124 -14.71 -5.02 -14.77
CA LEU A 124 -15.97 -4.93 -14.03
C LEU A 124 -17.01 -4.02 -14.68
N ASP A 125 -16.57 -2.91 -15.28
CA ASP A 125 -17.49 -1.86 -15.74
C ASP A 125 -17.85 -2.09 -17.21
N ASP A 126 -19.15 -2.12 -17.53
CA ASP A 126 -19.65 -2.20 -18.92
C ASP A 126 -19.16 -1.00 -19.77
N MET A 127 -19.03 0.17 -19.13
CA MET A 127 -18.58 1.42 -19.73
C MET A 127 -17.30 1.91 -19.06
N HIS A 128 -16.16 1.46 -19.57
CA HIS A 128 -14.86 1.80 -18.99
C HIS A 128 -14.13 2.90 -19.79
N HIS A 129 -13.30 3.68 -19.09
CA HIS A 129 -12.41 4.65 -19.75
C HIS A 129 -11.16 3.99 -20.35
N ASN A 130 -10.61 4.59 -21.40
CA ASN A 130 -9.37 4.12 -22.03
C ASN A 130 -8.11 4.58 -21.27
N ASN A 131 -6.95 4.05 -21.69
CA ASN A 131 -5.67 4.38 -21.07
C ASN A 131 -5.33 5.86 -21.20
N ALA A 132 -5.63 6.50 -22.33
CA ALA A 132 -5.33 7.92 -22.53
C ALA A 132 -6.11 8.83 -21.55
N PHE A 133 -7.29 8.38 -21.10
CA PHE A 133 -8.03 9.06 -20.06
C PHE A 133 -7.39 8.84 -18.68
N PHE A 134 -7.14 7.59 -18.30
CA PHE A 134 -6.49 7.27 -17.02
C PHE A 134 -5.08 7.85 -16.90
N SER A 135 -4.32 7.97 -17.99
CA SER A 135 -2.94 8.51 -17.95
C SER A 135 -2.96 9.99 -17.59
N ARG A 136 -3.93 10.75 -18.11
CA ARG A 136 -4.14 12.17 -17.76
C ARG A 136 -4.49 12.34 -16.28
N ILE A 137 -5.38 11.50 -15.76
CA ILE A 137 -5.76 11.51 -14.33
C ILE A 137 -4.60 11.03 -13.45
N GLY A 138 -3.86 10.03 -13.93
CA GLY A 138 -2.73 9.42 -13.23
C GLY A 138 -1.49 10.31 -13.20
N GLY A 139 -1.39 11.29 -14.09
CA GLY A 139 -0.25 12.19 -14.22
C GLY A 139 0.97 11.53 -14.87
N ILE A 140 0.74 10.57 -15.77
CA ILE A 140 1.80 9.86 -16.52
C ILE A 140 1.49 9.86 -18.01
N SER A 141 2.49 9.54 -18.84
CA SER A 141 2.26 9.45 -20.29
C SER A 141 1.36 8.26 -20.63
N ASN A 142 0.61 8.36 -21.73
CA ASN A 142 -0.23 7.24 -22.20
C ASN A 142 0.61 6.00 -22.53
N SER A 143 1.79 6.19 -23.14
CA SER A 143 2.71 5.09 -23.44
C SER A 143 3.21 4.39 -22.18
N GLU A 144 3.46 5.13 -21.12
CA GLU A 144 3.86 4.57 -19.83
C GLU A 144 2.72 3.77 -19.21
N LEU A 145 1.49 4.30 -19.21
CA LEU A 145 0.35 3.57 -18.68
C LEU A 145 0.05 2.29 -19.47
N ASN A 146 0.18 2.32 -20.80
CA ASN A 146 0.05 1.12 -21.63
C ASN A 146 1.06 0.04 -21.21
N LYS A 147 2.31 0.43 -20.94
CA LYS A 147 3.34 -0.49 -20.48
C LYS A 147 3.01 -1.04 -19.09
N LEU A 148 2.58 -0.18 -18.16
CA LEU A 148 2.22 -0.59 -16.80
C LEU A 148 1.02 -1.55 -16.78
N GLU A 149 0.01 -1.31 -17.61
CA GLU A 149 -1.13 -2.22 -17.76
C GLU A 149 -0.68 -3.59 -18.26
N LEU A 150 0.09 -3.64 -19.35
CA LEU A 150 0.54 -4.89 -19.92
C LEU A 150 1.43 -5.67 -18.95
N GLU A 151 2.33 -4.98 -18.26
CA GLU A 151 3.19 -5.58 -17.25
C GLU A 151 2.37 -6.17 -16.09
N LEU A 152 1.35 -5.46 -15.61
CA LEU A 152 0.46 -5.97 -14.56
C LEU A 152 -0.26 -7.24 -15.02
N LEU A 153 -0.74 -7.27 -16.27
CA LEU A 153 -1.40 -8.46 -16.82
C LEU A 153 -0.44 -9.66 -16.88
N PHE A 154 0.83 -9.45 -17.24
CA PHE A 154 1.85 -10.49 -17.19
C PHE A 154 2.12 -10.98 -15.75
N LEU A 155 2.25 -10.06 -14.78
CA LEU A 155 2.43 -10.42 -13.36
C LEU A 155 1.25 -11.21 -12.77
N LEU A 156 0.06 -11.04 -13.34
CA LEU A 156 -1.15 -11.79 -12.95
C LEU A 156 -1.36 -13.06 -13.76
N ASN A 157 -0.46 -13.40 -14.70
CA ASN A 157 -0.66 -14.45 -15.69
C ASN A 157 -2.03 -14.33 -16.41
N PHE A 158 -2.48 -13.10 -16.67
CA PHE A 158 -3.79 -12.75 -17.22
C PHE A 158 -5.00 -13.27 -16.42
N ARG A 159 -4.81 -13.70 -15.16
CA ARG A 159 -5.87 -14.19 -14.27
C ARG A 159 -6.56 -13.04 -13.54
N VAL A 160 -7.33 -12.25 -14.27
CA VAL A 160 -8.01 -11.05 -13.74
C VAL A 160 -9.44 -11.30 -13.27
N CYS A 161 -10.02 -12.48 -13.53
CA CYS A 161 -11.36 -12.82 -13.05
C CYS A 161 -11.32 -13.16 -11.55
N VAL A 162 -12.05 -12.38 -10.74
CA VAL A 162 -12.17 -12.61 -9.30
C VAL A 162 -13.58 -13.14 -8.98
N SER A 163 -13.64 -14.30 -8.31
CA SER A 163 -14.92 -14.87 -7.90
C SER A 163 -15.56 -14.04 -6.77
N SER A 164 -16.89 -14.11 -6.66
CA SER A 164 -17.61 -13.45 -5.57
C SER A 164 -17.10 -13.87 -4.18
N SER A 165 -16.75 -15.15 -3.99
CA SER A 165 -16.21 -15.65 -2.71
C SER A 165 -14.85 -15.02 -2.37
N VAL A 166 -13.98 -14.84 -3.36
CA VAL A 166 -12.69 -14.16 -3.16
C VAL A 166 -12.93 -12.68 -2.88
N PHE A 167 -13.77 -12.01 -3.66
CA PHE A 167 -14.12 -10.60 -3.44
C PHE A 167 -14.60 -10.34 -2.01
N GLN A 168 -15.59 -11.12 -1.53
CA GLN A 168 -16.17 -10.94 -0.20
C GLN A 168 -15.12 -11.14 0.91
N ARG A 169 -14.23 -12.12 0.74
CA ARG A 169 -13.14 -12.37 1.70
C ARG A 169 -12.18 -11.19 1.80
N TYR A 170 -11.78 -10.61 0.66
CA TYR A 170 -10.92 -9.43 0.66
C TYR A 170 -11.64 -8.19 1.18
N TYR A 171 -12.91 -7.99 0.83
CA TYR A 171 -13.73 -6.91 1.36
C TYR A 171 -13.77 -6.98 2.90
N SER A 172 -14.19 -8.10 3.48
CA SER A 172 -14.25 -8.28 4.94
C SER A 172 -12.88 -8.11 5.60
N HIS A 173 -11.82 -8.59 4.97
CA HIS A 173 -10.46 -8.42 5.50
C HIS A 173 -10.06 -6.95 5.59
N MET A 174 -10.24 -6.17 4.52
CA MET A 174 -9.87 -4.75 4.52
C MET A 174 -10.77 -3.92 5.44
N GLU A 175 -12.06 -4.25 5.51
CA GLU A 175 -13.02 -3.62 6.42
C GLU A 175 -12.60 -3.81 7.89
N MET A 176 -12.27 -5.05 8.27
CA MET A 176 -11.83 -5.36 9.64
C MET A 176 -10.50 -4.68 9.99
N GLU A 177 -9.54 -4.65 9.06
CA GLU A 177 -8.27 -3.96 9.27
C GLU A 177 -8.42 -2.44 9.41
N MET A 178 -9.38 -1.85 8.70
CA MET A 178 -9.72 -0.43 8.84
C MET A 178 -10.37 -0.15 10.21
N LEU A 179 -11.34 -0.96 10.62
CA LEU A 179 -12.03 -0.83 11.91
C LEU A 179 -11.08 -0.99 13.11
N ARG A 180 -10.17 -1.98 13.08
CA ARG A 180 -9.16 -2.20 14.13
C ARG A 180 -8.33 -0.94 14.38
N ASN A 181 -7.96 -0.24 13.31
CA ASN A 181 -7.15 0.96 13.45
C ASN A 181 -7.95 2.16 13.96
N CYS A 182 -9.20 2.32 13.55
CA CYS A 182 -10.08 3.33 14.16
C CYS A 182 -10.28 3.10 15.66
N VAL A 183 -10.37 1.84 16.10
CA VAL A 183 -10.44 1.49 17.53
C VAL A 183 -9.13 1.83 18.24
N ASN A 184 -7.98 1.47 17.66
CA ASN A 184 -6.67 1.79 18.24
C ASN A 184 -6.45 3.31 18.35
N GLU A 185 -6.84 4.10 17.35
CA GLU A 185 -6.78 5.56 17.39
C GLU A 185 -7.71 6.14 18.46
N LYS A 186 -8.94 5.63 18.58
CA LYS A 186 -9.87 6.06 19.64
C LYS A 186 -9.35 5.72 21.03
N ILE A 187 -8.77 4.53 21.21
CA ILE A 187 -8.14 4.13 22.47
C ILE A 187 -6.97 5.08 22.79
N LEU A 188 -6.06 5.34 21.84
CA LEU A 188 -4.94 6.26 22.02
C LEU A 188 -5.41 7.67 22.37
N ASN A 189 -6.43 8.18 21.69
CA ASN A 189 -6.98 9.51 21.91
C ASN A 189 -7.87 9.62 23.17
N ASN A 190 -8.29 8.49 23.75
CA ASN A 190 -9.05 8.43 25.01
C ASN A 190 -8.15 8.20 26.23
N PHE A 191 -6.83 8.04 26.07
CA PHE A 191 -5.92 8.06 27.22
C PHE A 191 -5.85 9.50 27.77
N PRO A 192 -6.18 9.74 29.05
CA PRO A 192 -6.04 11.05 29.66
C PRO A 192 -4.57 11.50 29.59
N GLU A 193 -4.32 12.68 29.04
CA GLU A 193 -3.02 13.37 29.01
C GLU A 193 -2.33 13.43 30.40
N ASP A 194 -3.13 13.34 31.46
CA ASP A 194 -2.68 13.41 32.85
C ASP A 194 -1.81 12.20 33.24
N ILE A 195 -2.04 11.01 32.66
CA ILE A 195 -1.26 9.79 32.96
C ILE A 195 0.17 9.91 32.42
N MET A 196 0.36 10.56 31.26
CA MET A 196 1.70 10.77 30.69
C MET A 196 2.52 11.82 31.46
N LYS A 197 1.86 12.80 32.11
CA LYS A 197 2.54 13.80 32.94
C LYS A 197 2.99 13.22 34.28
N GLU A 198 2.14 12.43 34.91
CA GLU A 198 2.44 11.78 36.20
C GLU A 198 3.61 10.78 36.08
N GLU A 199 3.70 10.04 34.97
CA GLU A 199 4.81 9.12 34.69
C GLU A 199 6.13 9.86 34.36
N HIS A 200 6.04 11.02 33.71
CA HIS A 200 7.20 11.85 33.38
C HIS A 200 7.77 12.58 34.60
N GLU A 201 6.91 12.90 35.56
CA GLU A 201 7.25 13.51 36.85
C GLU A 201 7.80 12.45 37.83
N ALA A 202 7.24 11.24 37.83
CA ALA A 202 7.81 10.08 38.53
C ALA A 202 9.20 9.70 37.98
N ARG A 203 9.43 9.78 36.66
CA ARG A 203 10.77 9.56 36.05
C ARG A 203 11.78 10.65 36.43
N LYS A 204 11.38 11.91 36.53
CA LYS A 204 12.26 12.99 37.01
C LYS A 204 12.63 12.80 38.48
N ASN A 205 11.71 12.32 39.31
CA ASN A 205 11.95 12.10 40.73
C ASN A 205 12.75 10.80 41.01
N GLY A 206 12.63 9.77 40.16
CA GLY A 206 13.36 8.50 40.29
C GLY A 206 14.82 8.52 39.80
N LEU A 207 15.19 9.44 38.90
CA LEU A 207 16.55 9.52 38.34
C LEU A 207 17.61 10.12 39.29
N ASN A 208 17.21 10.69 40.43
CA ASN A 208 18.14 11.21 41.44
C ASN A 208 18.64 10.17 42.47
N GLN A 209 18.12 8.93 42.46
CA GLN A 209 18.57 7.90 43.44
C GLN A 209 19.40 6.74 42.85
N VAL A 210 19.45 6.52 41.53
CA VAL A 210 20.06 5.29 40.97
C VAL A 210 21.47 5.50 40.40
N ARG A 211 22.08 6.67 40.60
CA ARG A 211 23.44 6.94 40.08
C ARG A 211 24.56 6.45 41.00
N LEU A 212 24.43 5.24 41.55
CA LEU A 212 25.56 4.49 42.10
C LEU A 212 25.38 3.00 41.79
N THR A 213 26.45 2.43 41.21
CA THR A 213 26.75 1.00 40.97
C THR A 213 26.54 0.44 39.55
N ASN A 214 27.72 0.20 38.94
CA ASN A 214 28.15 -1.01 38.22
C ASN A 214 27.75 -1.27 36.75
N ASN A 215 28.75 -1.02 35.88
CA ASN A 215 29.51 -2.03 35.13
C ASN A 215 28.89 -3.41 34.86
N GLY A 216 28.83 -3.76 33.57
CA GLY A 216 29.30 -5.07 33.11
C GLY A 216 28.34 -5.90 32.25
N SER A 217 28.85 -6.26 31.08
CA SER A 217 28.63 -7.54 30.36
C SER A 217 27.51 -7.69 29.32
N ARG A 218 28.04 -7.94 28.11
CA ARG A 218 27.51 -8.53 26.86
C ARG A 218 26.51 -9.69 26.99
N ARG A 219 25.83 -9.90 25.84
CA ARG A 219 25.20 -11.12 25.24
C ARG A 219 23.67 -10.99 25.20
N HIS A 220 22.92 -11.49 24.21
CA HIS A 220 23.13 -12.30 23.01
C HIS A 220 21.99 -11.98 22.03
N SER A 221 22.25 -12.15 20.75
CA SER A 221 21.29 -12.08 19.63
C SER A 221 20.21 -13.16 19.69
N MET A 222 18.94 -12.80 19.47
CA MET A 222 17.90 -13.71 18.98
C MET A 222 17.20 -13.08 17.77
N SER A 223 17.06 -13.88 16.72
CA SER A 223 16.42 -13.57 15.43
C SER A 223 14.89 -13.68 15.55
N PRO A 224 14.07 -12.82 14.92
CA PRO A 224 12.63 -13.03 14.86
C PRO A 224 12.21 -13.76 13.58
N ALA A 225 11.32 -14.74 13.80
CA ALA A 225 10.72 -15.64 12.83
C ALA A 225 9.94 -14.92 11.71
N ARG A 226 10.05 -15.47 10.49
CA ARG A 226 9.17 -15.17 9.36
C ARG A 226 7.81 -15.83 9.62
N HIS A 227 6.75 -15.03 9.76
CA HIS A 227 5.40 -15.53 9.54
C HIS A 227 5.07 -15.39 8.06
N SER A 228 5.10 -16.54 7.39
CA SER A 228 4.40 -16.78 6.15
C SER A 228 2.91 -16.58 6.40
N PHE A 229 2.26 -15.66 5.69
CA PHE A 229 0.82 -15.71 5.52
C PHE A 229 0.53 -16.91 4.61
N VAL A 230 0.20 -18.03 5.23
CA VAL A 230 -0.33 -19.22 4.57
C VAL A 230 -1.84 -19.14 4.71
N TYR A 231 -2.54 -19.16 3.57
CA TYR A 231 -3.98 -19.38 3.47
C TYR A 231 -4.33 -20.84 3.79
#